data_AF-A0A7S0XKV8-F1
#
_entry.id   AF-A0A7S0XKV8-F1
#
_cell.length_a   1.000
_cell.length_b   1.000
_cell.length_c   1.000
_cell.angle_alpha   90.00
_cell.angle_beta   90.00
_cell.angle_gamma   90.00
#
_symmetry.space_group_name_H-M   'P 1'
#
loop_
_entity.id
_entity.type
_entity.pdbx_description
1 polymer ?
#
loop_
_entity_poly.entity_id
_entity_poly.type
_entity_poly.pdbx_seq_one_letter_code
_entity_poly.pdbx_strand_id
1 'polypeptide(L)'
;AVRFFPADTTFDGFASRGADTEVGGGVGCLEARAGNLWGHPRGLYVLCATELWERYSYYAMRALLILFMKDVLLARGRWTEVVGMKTLAGIYGAPDDAADDETREKQVLALASRVYGLYTAFVYLTPIFGGYLADRCFGTHVMIIAGAVLMGCGHGFLALHPAFLMGMGLIALGNGCFKPNISTRVGSLYAVKDTRRDAAFSIFYCGINLGAMFAPLIAGSLRVAVGFEAGFTSASAGMMVCIATYLGFQWVIRDSLKRRLLGWDGSGRAGAEGEDVDGDISNGNSGGVGRGVDGDGV
;
A
#
# COMPACT_ATOMS: atom_id res chain seq x y z
N ALA A 1 23.81 -14.91 -17.51
CA ALA A 1 25.21 -14.47 -17.36
C ALA A 1 25.43 -13.24 -18.24
N VAL A 2 25.54 -12.05 -17.64
CA VAL A 2 26.33 -10.93 -18.16
C VAL A 2 26.78 -10.13 -16.92
N ARG A 3 28.07 -10.27 -16.59
CA ARG A 3 28.81 -9.39 -15.69
C ARG A 3 29.23 -8.15 -16.49
N PHE A 4 29.26 -6.99 -15.85
CA PHE A 4 30.25 -5.95 -16.15
C PHE A 4 30.90 -5.53 -14.82
N PHE A 5 32.23 -5.46 -14.86
CA PHE A 5 33.22 -5.46 -13.77
C PHE A 5 33.69 -4.01 -13.46
N PRO A 6 34.67 -3.77 -12.54
CA PRO A 6 34.69 -2.63 -11.61
C PRO A 6 35.85 -1.66 -11.90
N ALA A 7 36.04 -0.64 -11.06
CA ALA A 7 37.34 -0.01 -10.88
C ALA A 7 37.44 0.66 -9.50
N ASP A 8 38.29 0.05 -8.67
CA ASP A 8 38.89 0.64 -7.50
C ASP A 8 39.76 1.85 -7.90
N THR A 9 39.72 2.91 -7.10
CA THR A 9 40.85 3.84 -6.99
C THR A 9 41.24 3.93 -5.53
N THR A 10 42.32 3.22 -5.24
CA THR A 10 43.20 3.35 -4.09
C THR A 10 43.76 4.78 -4.01
N PHE A 11 43.76 5.34 -2.81
CA PHE A 11 44.68 6.41 -2.42
C PHE A 11 45.26 6.01 -1.06
N ASP A 12 46.44 5.42 -1.11
CA ASP A 12 47.28 5.16 0.06
C ASP A 12 48.09 6.42 0.40
N GLY A 13 48.23 6.68 1.70
CA GLY A 13 49.41 7.34 2.24
C GLY A 13 49.18 8.65 3.00
N PHE A 14 48.87 8.56 4.29
CA PHE A 14 49.56 9.41 5.28
C PHE A 14 49.58 8.78 6.69
N ALA A 15 50.80 8.48 7.11
CA ALA A 15 51.32 8.49 8.47
C ALA A 15 50.64 7.65 9.57
N SER A 16 51.33 6.55 9.88
CA SER A 16 51.44 5.97 11.22
C SER A 16 51.76 7.00 12.31
N ARG A 17 50.98 7.02 13.39
CA ARG A 17 51.46 7.28 14.75
C ARG A 17 50.45 6.73 15.75
N GLY A 18 50.87 5.71 16.49
CA GLY A 18 50.16 5.23 17.66
C GLY A 18 50.17 6.30 18.75
N ALA A 19 49.02 6.47 19.39
CA ALA A 19 48.89 6.96 20.75
C ALA A 19 47.56 6.41 21.27
N ASP A 20 47.67 5.45 22.16
CA ASP A 20 46.58 4.95 22.97
C ASP A 20 45.97 6.13 23.73
N THR A 21 44.69 6.39 23.52
CA THR A 21 43.89 7.15 24.47
C THR A 21 42.48 6.61 24.38
N GLU A 22 42.11 5.86 25.41
CA GLU A 22 40.73 5.49 25.71
C GLU A 22 39.88 6.76 25.73
N VAL A 23 39.06 6.95 24.69
CA VAL A 23 37.91 7.86 24.76
C VAL A 23 36.68 6.99 24.68
N GLY A 24 36.12 6.75 25.86
CA GLY A 24 34.99 5.88 26.09
C GLY A 24 33.72 6.28 25.34
N GLY A 25 32.97 5.24 25.00
CA GLY A 25 31.51 5.17 24.99
C GLY A 25 30.74 6.47 24.82
N GLY A 26 30.66 6.99 23.60
CA GLY A 26 29.78 8.12 23.28
C GLY A 26 29.18 8.09 21.88
N VAL A 27 29.89 7.50 20.90
CA VAL A 27 29.45 7.57 19.49
C VAL A 27 28.60 6.37 19.08
N GLY A 28 28.87 5.17 19.63
CA GLY A 28 28.12 3.95 19.29
C GLY A 28 26.66 3.92 19.77
N CYS A 29 26.32 4.68 20.82
CA CYS A 29 24.96 4.70 21.37
C CYS A 29 24.02 5.66 20.59
N LEU A 30 24.57 6.68 19.93
CA LEU A 30 23.79 7.61 19.11
C LEU A 30 23.44 7.03 17.73
N GLU A 31 24.28 6.15 17.20
CA GLU A 31 24.07 5.52 15.89
C GLU A 31 23.14 4.29 15.96
N ALA A 32 23.09 3.61 17.10
CA ALA A 32 22.21 2.45 17.35
C ALA A 32 20.70 2.79 17.47
N ARG A 33 20.33 4.09 17.57
CA ARG A 33 18.92 4.52 17.64
C ARG A 33 18.25 4.72 16.26
N ALA A 34 18.94 4.45 15.15
CA ALA A 34 18.52 4.90 13.82
C ALA A 34 17.48 4.01 13.08
N GLY A 35 17.00 2.90 13.65
CA GLY A 35 16.13 1.94 12.92
C GLY A 35 14.61 2.07 13.14
N ASN A 36 14.20 2.41 14.37
CA ASN A 36 12.81 2.32 14.83
C ASN A 36 12.29 3.68 15.31
N LEU A 37 11.01 3.96 15.04
CA LEU A 37 10.26 5.09 15.58
C LEU A 37 9.10 4.52 16.39
N TRP A 38 8.93 4.97 17.64
CA TRP A 38 7.93 4.43 18.60
C TRP A 38 7.81 2.89 18.63
N GLY A 39 8.94 2.18 18.54
CA GLY A 39 8.97 0.71 18.61
C GLY A 39 8.72 -0.02 17.28
N HIS A 40 8.39 0.68 16.20
CA HIS A 40 8.14 0.11 14.87
C HIS A 40 9.18 0.58 13.83
N PRO A 41 9.47 -0.21 12.77
CA PRO A 41 10.34 0.22 11.69
C PRO A 41 9.81 1.50 11.04
N ARG A 42 10.71 2.44 10.73
CA ARG A 42 10.33 3.73 10.10
C ARG A 42 9.53 3.57 8.81
N GLY A 43 9.77 2.50 8.06
CA GLY A 43 8.98 2.15 6.87
C GLY A 43 7.48 2.00 7.13
N LEU A 44 7.05 1.61 8.34
CA LEU A 44 5.63 1.51 8.70
C LEU A 44 4.93 2.86 8.57
N TYR A 45 5.54 3.93 9.08
CA TYR A 45 4.93 5.26 9.10
C TYR A 45 4.83 5.85 7.69
N VAL A 46 5.80 5.56 6.83
CA VAL A 46 5.73 5.94 5.40
C VAL A 46 4.58 5.21 4.71
N LEU A 47 4.43 3.91 4.93
CA LEU A 47 3.32 3.13 4.36
C LEU A 47 1.97 3.61 4.91
N CYS A 48 1.89 3.91 6.21
CA CYS A 48 0.70 4.47 6.85
C CYS A 48 0.33 5.85 6.26
N ALA A 49 1.30 6.75 6.09
CA ALA A 49 1.08 8.04 5.46
C ALA A 49 0.64 7.91 3.99
N THR A 50 1.27 6.97 3.26
CA THR A 50 0.89 6.68 1.86
C THR A 50 -0.57 6.20 1.79
N GLU A 51 -0.95 5.25 2.65
CA GLU A 51 -2.32 4.75 2.73
C GLU A 51 -3.30 5.84 3.17
N LEU A 52 -2.94 6.68 4.14
CA LEU A 52 -3.77 7.80 4.59
C LEU A 52 -4.15 8.73 3.43
N TRP A 53 -3.18 9.11 2.61
CA TRP A 53 -3.41 10.01 1.48
C TRP A 53 -4.21 9.37 0.36
N GLU A 54 -3.99 8.09 0.07
CA GLU A 54 -4.85 7.34 -0.84
C GLU A 54 -6.29 7.30 -0.30
N ARG A 55 -6.47 7.02 1.00
CA ARG A 55 -7.80 6.90 1.62
C ARG A 55 -8.51 8.23 1.62
N TYR A 56 -7.78 9.30 1.96
CA TYR A 56 -8.30 10.65 1.83
C TYR A 56 -8.84 10.89 0.41
N SER A 57 -8.04 10.61 -0.61
CA SER A 57 -8.41 10.84 -2.01
C SER A 57 -9.64 10.02 -2.43
N TYR A 58 -9.66 8.74 -2.09
CA TYR A 58 -10.77 7.84 -2.37
C TYR A 58 -12.07 8.28 -1.71
N TYR A 59 -12.04 8.59 -0.41
CA TYR A 59 -13.23 9.01 0.33
C TYR A 59 -13.68 10.43 -0.05
N ALA A 60 -12.76 11.32 -0.43
CA ALA A 60 -13.07 12.68 -0.86
C ALA A 60 -13.86 12.65 -2.18
N MET A 61 -13.37 11.86 -3.14
CA MET A 61 -14.08 11.59 -4.38
C MET A 61 -15.43 10.92 -4.12
N ARG A 62 -15.47 9.87 -3.28
CA ARG A 62 -16.68 9.10 -2.99
C ARG A 62 -17.78 9.94 -2.35
N ALA A 63 -17.41 10.90 -1.50
CA ALA A 63 -18.35 11.83 -0.87
C ALA A 63 -19.08 12.73 -1.88
N LEU A 64 -18.43 13.05 -3.00
CA LEU A 64 -18.98 13.94 -4.04
C LEU A 64 -19.60 13.18 -5.21
N LEU A 65 -19.26 11.91 -5.39
CA LEU A 65 -19.49 11.17 -6.63
C LEU A 65 -20.96 11.09 -7.05
N ILE A 66 -21.86 10.69 -6.15
CA ILE A 66 -23.29 10.58 -6.46
C ILE A 66 -23.90 11.96 -6.72
N LEU A 67 -23.52 12.95 -5.92
CA LEU A 67 -24.02 14.31 -6.06
C LEU A 67 -23.57 14.94 -7.39
N PHE A 68 -22.32 14.71 -7.79
CA PHE A 68 -21.81 15.15 -9.08
C PHE A 68 -22.48 14.44 -10.26
N MET A 69 -22.73 13.13 -10.13
CA MET A 69 -23.47 12.39 -11.15
C MET A 69 -24.86 12.95 -11.35
N LYS A 70 -25.59 13.19 -10.26
CA LYS A 70 -26.94 13.75 -10.28
C LYS A 70 -26.96 15.18 -10.85
N ASP A 71 -26.15 16.07 -10.30
CA ASP A 71 -26.26 17.52 -10.53
C ASP A 71 -25.58 17.96 -11.83
N VAL A 72 -24.54 17.25 -12.27
CA VAL A 72 -23.69 17.70 -13.39
C VAL A 72 -23.67 16.71 -14.54
N LEU A 73 -23.29 15.46 -14.32
CA LEU A 73 -23.11 14.49 -15.41
C LEU A 73 -24.42 14.08 -16.06
N LEU A 74 -25.48 13.91 -15.28
CA LEU A 74 -26.78 13.44 -15.75
C LEU A 74 -27.79 14.57 -16.00
N ALA A 75 -27.30 15.81 -16.08
CA ALA A 75 -28.09 16.98 -16.42
C ALA A 75 -28.78 16.81 -17.79
N ARG A 76 -29.96 17.44 -17.94
CA ARG A 76 -30.80 17.35 -19.14
C ARG A 76 -29.99 17.65 -20.41
N GLY A 77 -30.08 16.77 -21.40
CA GLY A 77 -29.41 16.92 -22.70
C GLY A 77 -27.88 16.73 -22.72
N ARG A 78 -27.20 16.67 -21.58
CA ARG A 78 -25.72 16.61 -21.52
C ARG A 78 -25.15 15.23 -21.22
N TRP A 79 -25.95 14.34 -20.66
CA TRP A 79 -25.52 13.00 -20.23
C TRP A 79 -24.99 12.11 -21.35
N THR A 80 -25.29 12.46 -22.61
CA THR A 80 -24.81 11.74 -23.80
C THR A 80 -23.38 12.10 -24.20
N GLU A 81 -22.83 13.20 -23.66
CA GLU A 81 -21.45 13.66 -23.93
C GLU A 81 -20.40 12.82 -23.19
N VAL A 82 -20.80 12.15 -22.10
CA VAL A 82 -19.91 11.35 -21.28
C VAL A 82 -19.60 10.02 -21.97
N VAL A 83 -18.32 9.76 -22.20
CA VAL A 83 -17.86 8.57 -22.93
C VAL A 83 -18.29 7.31 -22.17
N GLY A 84 -19.05 6.44 -22.85
CA GLY A 84 -19.58 5.19 -22.30
C GLY A 84 -20.91 5.30 -21.56
N MET A 85 -21.42 6.51 -21.31
CA MET A 85 -22.68 6.70 -20.57
C MET A 85 -23.89 6.18 -21.35
N LYS A 86 -23.92 6.37 -22.68
CA LYS A 86 -24.99 5.81 -23.55
C LYS A 86 -25.11 4.29 -23.41
N THR A 87 -23.97 3.59 -23.40
CA THR A 87 -23.94 2.13 -23.26
C THR A 87 -24.45 1.70 -21.90
N LEU A 88 -23.99 2.35 -20.82
CA LEU A 88 -24.46 2.06 -19.46
C LEU A 88 -25.95 2.36 -19.29
N ALA A 89 -26.41 3.50 -19.80
CA ALA A 89 -27.83 3.89 -19.79
C ALA A 89 -28.68 2.91 -20.60
N GLY A 90 -28.18 2.35 -21.70
CA GLY A 90 -28.87 1.30 -22.45
C GLY A 90 -29.09 0.01 -21.66
N ILE A 91 -28.14 -0.36 -20.78
CA ILE A 91 -28.22 -1.57 -19.95
C ILE A 91 -29.05 -1.31 -18.69
N TYR A 92 -28.82 -0.18 -18.03
CA TYR A 92 -29.36 0.14 -16.72
C TYR A 92 -30.59 1.05 -16.75
N GLY A 93 -31.08 1.45 -17.93
CA GLY A 93 -32.19 2.36 -18.10
C GLY A 93 -31.72 3.82 -18.22
N ALA A 94 -32.09 4.44 -19.34
CA ALA A 94 -31.76 5.83 -19.63
C ALA A 94 -32.74 6.78 -18.95
N PRO A 95 -32.27 7.92 -18.42
CA PRO A 95 -33.15 8.96 -17.92
C PRO A 95 -33.87 9.65 -19.09
N ASP A 96 -35.18 9.87 -18.94
CA ASP A 96 -36.01 10.50 -19.96
C ASP A 96 -35.95 12.04 -19.86
N ASP A 97 -35.49 12.69 -20.92
CA ASP A 97 -35.43 14.16 -21.06
C ASP A 97 -36.78 14.84 -21.20
N ALA A 98 -37.84 14.10 -21.56
CA ALA A 98 -39.20 14.62 -21.66
C ALA A 98 -40.05 14.44 -20.40
N ALA A 99 -39.59 13.64 -19.42
CA ALA A 99 -40.32 13.38 -18.20
C ALA A 99 -40.44 14.61 -17.27
N ASP A 100 -41.43 14.56 -16.38
CA ASP A 100 -41.57 15.50 -15.27
C ASP A 100 -40.35 15.43 -14.33
N ASP A 101 -40.10 16.51 -13.59
CA ASP A 101 -38.88 16.64 -12.78
C ASP A 101 -38.77 15.57 -11.69
N GLU A 102 -39.89 15.15 -11.08
CA GLU A 102 -39.90 14.14 -10.03
C GLU A 102 -39.54 12.75 -10.58
N THR A 103 -40.19 12.34 -11.68
CA THR A 103 -39.88 11.07 -12.35
C THR A 103 -38.44 11.05 -12.84
N ARG A 104 -37.98 12.15 -13.43
CA ARG A 104 -36.62 12.27 -13.93
C ARG A 104 -35.57 12.18 -12.83
N GLU A 105 -35.77 12.86 -11.70
CA GLU A 105 -34.85 12.80 -10.58
C GLU A 105 -34.67 11.37 -10.07
N LYS A 106 -35.78 10.62 -9.95
CA LYS A 106 -35.75 9.20 -9.55
C LYS A 106 -34.97 8.34 -10.54
N GLN A 107 -35.15 8.56 -11.85
CA GLN A 107 -34.40 7.84 -12.89
C GLN A 107 -32.89 8.15 -12.85
N VAL A 108 -32.54 9.43 -12.69
CA VAL A 108 -31.14 9.88 -12.58
C VAL A 108 -30.48 9.27 -11.35
N LEU A 109 -31.15 9.32 -10.20
CA LEU A 109 -30.62 8.74 -8.96
C LEU A 109 -30.46 7.22 -9.05
N ALA A 110 -31.41 6.53 -9.71
CA ALA A 110 -31.32 5.10 -9.95
C ALA A 110 -30.10 4.75 -10.82
N LEU A 111 -29.88 5.47 -11.92
CA LEU A 111 -28.72 5.26 -12.79
C LEU A 111 -27.41 5.57 -12.05
N ALA A 112 -27.33 6.71 -11.37
CA ALA A 112 -26.16 7.10 -10.58
C ALA A 112 -25.80 6.05 -9.51
N SER A 113 -26.80 5.51 -8.82
CA SER A 113 -26.62 4.47 -7.81
C SER A 113 -26.15 3.15 -8.41
N ARG A 114 -26.64 2.78 -9.60
CA ARG A 114 -26.19 1.58 -10.34
C ARG A 114 -24.75 1.71 -10.82
N VAL A 115 -24.38 2.87 -11.39
CA VAL A 115 -23.00 3.18 -11.80
C VAL A 115 -22.06 3.14 -10.60
N TYR A 116 -22.48 3.74 -9.48
CA TYR A 116 -21.74 3.71 -8.22
C TYR A 116 -21.57 2.30 -7.65
N GLY A 117 -22.64 1.48 -7.69
CA GLY A 117 -22.61 0.09 -7.27
C GLY A 117 -21.67 -0.76 -8.11
N LEU A 118 -21.70 -0.58 -9.44
CA LEU A 118 -20.80 -1.27 -10.38
C LEU A 118 -19.34 -0.89 -10.12
N TYR A 119 -19.06 0.40 -9.94
CA TYR A 119 -17.74 0.88 -9.56
C TYR A 119 -17.25 0.25 -8.26
N THR A 120 -18.10 0.23 -7.23
CA THR A 120 -17.77 -0.39 -5.95
C THR A 120 -17.48 -1.88 -6.13
N ALA A 121 -18.28 -2.61 -6.92
CA ALA A 121 -18.02 -4.01 -7.22
C ALA A 121 -16.63 -4.23 -7.85
N PHE A 122 -16.23 -3.40 -8.81
CA PHE A 122 -14.88 -3.48 -9.39
C PHE A 122 -13.77 -3.12 -8.41
N VAL A 123 -13.99 -2.16 -7.50
CA VAL A 123 -13.04 -1.82 -6.43
C VAL A 123 -12.78 -3.00 -5.48
N TYR A 124 -13.76 -3.89 -5.29
CA TYR A 124 -13.60 -5.10 -4.48
C TYR A 124 -13.13 -6.32 -5.29
N LEU A 125 -13.43 -6.38 -6.59
CA LEU A 125 -13.03 -7.48 -7.48
C LEU A 125 -11.57 -7.38 -7.93
N THR A 126 -11.14 -6.19 -8.37
CA THR A 126 -9.81 -5.97 -8.95
C THR A 126 -8.63 -6.26 -8.00
N PRO A 127 -8.73 -6.10 -6.66
CA PRO A 127 -7.67 -6.52 -5.74
C PRO A 127 -7.28 -7.99 -5.83
N ILE A 128 -8.21 -8.89 -6.16
CA ILE A 128 -7.92 -10.32 -6.33
C ILE A 128 -6.88 -10.50 -7.44
N PHE A 129 -7.11 -9.84 -8.57
CA PHE A 129 -6.18 -9.87 -9.71
C PHE A 129 -4.87 -9.14 -9.41
N GLY A 130 -4.93 -7.99 -8.73
CA GLY A 130 -3.73 -7.23 -8.40
C GLY A 130 -2.79 -7.92 -7.40
N GLY A 131 -3.33 -8.69 -6.46
CA GLY A 131 -2.53 -9.56 -5.58
C GLY A 131 -1.90 -10.72 -6.35
N TYR A 132 -2.71 -11.43 -7.15
CA TYR A 132 -2.23 -12.53 -7.99
C TYR A 132 -1.08 -12.11 -8.92
N LEU A 133 -1.20 -10.95 -9.57
CA LEU A 133 -0.19 -10.42 -10.49
C LEU A 133 1.11 -10.01 -9.77
N ALA A 134 1.01 -9.53 -8.54
CA ALA A 134 2.17 -9.22 -7.72
C ALA A 134 2.95 -10.48 -7.34
N ASP A 135 2.24 -11.55 -6.98
CA ASP A 135 2.87 -12.80 -6.54
C ASP A 135 3.54 -13.55 -7.69
N ARG A 136 3.01 -13.46 -8.92
CA ARG A 136 3.51 -14.24 -10.07
C ARG A 136 4.41 -13.48 -11.03
N CYS A 137 4.20 -12.18 -11.20
CA CYS A 137 4.80 -11.45 -12.34
C CYS A 137 5.70 -10.28 -11.92
N PHE A 138 5.20 -9.39 -11.05
CA PHE A 138 5.80 -8.05 -10.89
C PHE A 138 6.37 -7.74 -9.51
N GLY A 139 5.91 -8.43 -8.46
CA GLY A 139 6.22 -8.11 -7.07
C GLY A 139 5.40 -6.92 -6.53
N THR A 140 5.34 -6.82 -5.20
CA THR A 140 4.51 -5.83 -4.50
C THR A 140 4.92 -4.38 -4.78
N HIS A 141 6.21 -4.10 -4.94
CA HIS A 141 6.71 -2.74 -5.15
C HIS A 141 6.19 -2.11 -6.45
N VAL A 142 6.32 -2.84 -7.57
CA VAL A 142 5.93 -2.35 -8.89
C VAL A 142 4.42 -2.16 -8.96
N MET A 143 3.66 -3.11 -8.40
CA MET A 143 2.20 -3.04 -8.37
C MET A 143 1.68 -1.86 -7.55
N ILE A 144 2.33 -1.50 -6.43
CA ILE A 144 1.96 -0.29 -5.66
C ILE A 144 2.18 0.98 -6.48
N ILE A 145 3.32 1.11 -7.17
CA ILE A 145 3.60 2.30 -7.99
C ILE A 145 2.63 2.39 -9.17
N ALA A 146 2.45 1.29 -9.90
CA ALA A 146 1.51 1.22 -11.03
C ALA A 146 0.09 1.57 -10.57
N GLY A 147 -0.35 1.01 -9.45
CA GLY A 147 -1.66 1.30 -8.86
C GLY A 147 -1.82 2.76 -8.45
N ALA A 148 -0.81 3.34 -7.82
CA ALA A 148 -0.83 4.75 -7.40
C ALA A 148 -0.88 5.69 -8.62
N VAL A 149 -0.11 5.43 -9.66
CA VAL A 149 -0.14 6.24 -10.90
C VAL A 149 -1.49 6.11 -11.60
N LEU A 150 -2.04 4.90 -11.72
CA LEU A 150 -3.37 4.69 -12.31
C LEU A 150 -4.47 5.44 -11.55
N MET A 151 -4.47 5.39 -10.22
CA MET A 151 -5.40 6.16 -9.40
C MET A 151 -5.19 7.67 -9.55
N GLY A 152 -3.94 8.14 -9.61
CA GLY A 152 -3.62 9.55 -9.86
C GLY A 152 -4.18 10.06 -11.19
N CYS A 153 -3.95 9.32 -12.28
CA CYS A 153 -4.53 9.63 -13.58
C CYS A 153 -6.07 9.60 -13.54
N GLY A 154 -6.64 8.61 -12.87
CA GLY A 154 -8.08 8.48 -12.72
C GLY A 154 -8.70 9.67 -11.96
N HIS A 155 -8.10 10.12 -10.86
CA HIS A 155 -8.53 11.32 -10.15
C HIS A 155 -8.41 12.59 -11.00
N GLY A 156 -7.35 12.70 -11.82
CA GLY A 156 -7.24 13.80 -12.79
C GLY A 156 -8.38 13.79 -13.83
N PHE A 157 -8.80 12.62 -14.27
CA PHE A 157 -9.91 12.48 -15.24
C PHE A 157 -11.28 12.79 -14.63
N LEU A 158 -11.47 12.67 -13.31
CA LEU A 158 -12.74 13.04 -12.70
C LEU A 158 -13.05 14.54 -12.78
N ALA A 159 -12.02 15.39 -12.86
CA ALA A 159 -12.19 16.81 -13.13
C ALA A 159 -12.66 17.09 -14.56
N LEU A 160 -12.49 16.14 -15.48
CA LEU A 160 -12.86 16.24 -16.89
C LEU A 160 -14.21 15.55 -17.12
N HIS A 161 -15.29 16.34 -17.24
CA HIS A 161 -16.66 15.86 -17.42
C HIS A 161 -16.81 14.71 -18.45
N PRO A 162 -16.22 14.77 -19.67
CA PRO A 162 -16.44 13.72 -20.68
C PRO A 162 -15.73 12.40 -20.35
N ALA A 163 -14.62 12.46 -19.59
CA ALA A 163 -13.76 11.32 -19.28
C ALA A 163 -14.05 10.68 -17.92
N PHE A 164 -15.12 11.12 -17.24
CA PHE A 164 -15.43 10.73 -15.87
C PHE A 164 -15.51 9.20 -15.66
N LEU A 165 -16.22 8.48 -16.53
CA LEU A 165 -16.33 7.01 -16.41
C LEU A 165 -14.99 6.30 -16.63
N MET A 166 -14.13 6.84 -17.50
CA MET A 166 -12.77 6.35 -17.68
C MET A 166 -11.94 6.59 -16.42
N GLY A 167 -12.09 7.75 -15.78
CA GLY A 167 -11.47 8.06 -14.50
C GLY A 167 -11.86 7.07 -13.40
N MET A 168 -13.15 6.76 -13.28
CA MET A 168 -13.64 5.73 -12.35
C MET A 168 -13.04 4.35 -12.62
N GLY A 169 -12.95 3.95 -13.89
CA GLY A 169 -12.32 2.69 -14.29
C GLY A 169 -10.84 2.62 -13.91
N LEU A 170 -10.08 3.70 -14.16
CA LEU A 170 -8.67 3.80 -13.79
C LEU A 170 -8.48 3.74 -12.27
N ILE A 171 -9.33 4.41 -11.49
CA ILE A 171 -9.29 4.34 -10.03
C ILE A 171 -9.56 2.91 -9.56
N ALA A 172 -10.57 2.23 -10.12
CA ALA A 172 -10.87 0.85 -9.74
C ALA A 172 -9.70 -0.09 -10.01
N LEU A 173 -9.11 -0.04 -11.21
CA LEU A 173 -7.94 -0.85 -11.57
C LEU A 173 -6.70 -0.50 -10.73
N GLY A 174 -6.45 0.78 -10.51
CA GLY A 174 -5.32 1.24 -9.70
C GLY A 174 -5.44 0.81 -8.24
N ASN A 175 -6.64 0.90 -7.67
CA ASN A 175 -6.98 0.37 -6.35
C ASN A 175 -6.70 -1.14 -6.26
N GLY A 176 -7.05 -1.89 -7.30
CA GLY A 176 -6.76 -3.33 -7.37
C GLY A 176 -5.26 -3.64 -7.30
N CYS A 177 -4.43 -2.84 -7.97
CA CYS A 177 -2.97 -2.98 -7.93
C CYS A 177 -2.36 -2.50 -6.60
N PHE A 178 -2.97 -1.52 -5.95
CA PHE A 178 -2.39 -0.86 -4.78
C PHE A 178 -2.73 -1.57 -3.46
N LYS A 179 -4.01 -1.82 -3.19
CA LYS A 179 -4.53 -2.28 -1.88
C LYS A 179 -3.93 -3.58 -1.36
N PRO A 180 -3.97 -4.70 -2.10
CA PRO A 180 -3.45 -5.96 -1.58
C PRO A 180 -1.94 -5.86 -1.34
N ASN A 181 -1.25 -5.10 -2.19
CA ASN A 181 0.20 -5.05 -2.22
C ASN A 181 0.80 -4.17 -1.13
N ILE A 182 0.15 -3.04 -0.79
CA ILE A 182 0.63 -2.18 0.30
C ILE A 182 0.47 -2.85 1.66
N SER A 183 -0.64 -3.57 1.90
CA SER A 183 -0.86 -4.35 3.12
C SER A 183 0.14 -5.50 3.27
N THR A 184 0.41 -6.24 2.18
CA THR A 184 1.48 -7.24 2.16
C THR A 184 2.83 -6.63 2.48
N ARG A 185 3.10 -5.40 2.01
CA ARG A 185 4.36 -4.71 2.28
C ARG A 185 4.50 -4.31 3.75
N VAL A 186 3.43 -3.88 4.41
CA VAL A 186 3.42 -3.67 5.87
C VAL A 186 3.75 -4.96 6.60
N GLY A 187 3.10 -6.07 6.24
CA GLY A 187 3.36 -7.38 6.84
C GLY A 187 4.82 -7.83 6.66
N SER A 188 5.41 -7.55 5.51
CA SER A 188 6.80 -7.91 5.20
C SER A 188 7.86 -7.16 6.01
N LEU A 189 7.49 -6.09 6.72
CA LEU A 189 8.42 -5.38 7.62
C LEU A 189 8.73 -6.18 8.90
N TYR A 190 7.92 -7.19 9.22
CA TYR A 190 8.00 -7.96 10.45
C TYR A 190 8.34 -9.42 10.16
N ALA A 191 8.90 -10.12 11.15
CA ALA A 191 9.02 -11.58 11.10
C ALA A 191 7.63 -12.21 11.37
N VAL A 192 7.44 -13.47 10.96
CA VAL A 192 6.15 -14.17 11.12
C VAL A 192 5.76 -14.27 12.60
N LYS A 193 6.72 -14.44 13.50
CA LYS A 193 6.53 -14.56 14.96
C LYS A 193 6.70 -13.24 15.73
N ASP A 194 6.84 -12.09 15.06
CA ASP A 194 7.00 -10.79 15.73
C ASP A 194 5.66 -10.29 16.27
N THR A 195 5.55 -10.16 17.60
CA THR A 195 4.33 -9.73 18.29
C THR A 195 3.94 -8.28 17.99
N ARG A 196 4.87 -7.45 17.49
CA ARG A 196 4.59 -6.06 17.10
C ARG A 196 3.80 -5.97 15.79
N ARG A 197 3.69 -7.06 15.03
CA ARG A 197 3.00 -7.08 13.75
C ARG A 197 1.52 -6.68 13.88
N ASP A 198 0.84 -7.15 14.91
CA ASP A 198 -0.59 -6.83 15.14
C ASP A 198 -0.80 -5.36 15.52
N ALA A 199 0.08 -4.82 16.36
CA ALA A 199 0.10 -3.39 16.68
C ALA A 199 0.41 -2.54 15.45
N ALA A 200 1.27 -3.02 14.54
CA ALA A 200 1.57 -2.32 13.29
C ALA A 200 0.36 -2.20 12.37
N PHE A 201 -0.44 -3.28 12.24
CA PHE A 201 -1.69 -3.22 11.49
C PHE A 201 -2.72 -2.31 12.15
N SER A 202 -2.79 -2.27 13.49
CA SER A 202 -3.63 -1.30 14.20
C SER A 202 -3.24 0.16 13.89
N ILE A 203 -1.94 0.48 13.91
CA ILE A 203 -1.43 1.82 13.52
C ILE A 203 -1.76 2.12 12.06
N PHE A 204 -1.57 1.15 11.16
CA PHE A 204 -1.88 1.29 9.75
C PHE A 204 -3.37 1.60 9.51
N TYR A 205 -4.27 0.86 10.17
CA TYR A 205 -5.72 1.10 10.09
C TYR A 205 -6.17 2.41 10.75
N CYS A 206 -5.46 2.87 11.77
CA CYS A 206 -5.70 4.20 12.32
C CYS A 206 -5.48 5.30 11.25
N GLY A 207 -4.42 5.18 10.44
CA GLY A 207 -4.17 6.08 9.30
C GLY A 207 -5.30 6.06 8.26
N ILE A 208 -5.86 4.88 7.97
CA ILE A 208 -7.02 4.74 7.08
C ILE A 208 -8.21 5.53 7.60
N ASN A 209 -8.57 5.34 8.87
CA ASN A 209 -9.69 6.02 9.49
C ASN A 209 -9.50 7.53 9.52
N LEU A 210 -8.26 8.00 9.75
CA LEU A 210 -7.93 9.42 9.75
C LEU A 210 -8.16 10.05 8.38
N GLY A 211 -7.67 9.41 7.30
CA GLY A 211 -7.89 9.86 5.93
C GLY A 211 -9.38 9.89 5.57
N ALA A 212 -10.11 8.82 5.91
CA ALA A 212 -11.54 8.70 5.66
C ALA A 212 -12.39 9.74 6.41
N MET A 213 -11.98 10.12 7.62
CA MET A 213 -12.69 11.11 8.44
C MET A 213 -12.57 12.52 7.85
N PHE A 214 -11.35 12.94 7.47
CA PHE A 214 -11.13 14.30 6.98
C PHE A 214 -11.56 14.51 5.52
N ALA A 215 -11.60 13.45 4.73
CA ALA A 215 -11.90 13.53 3.31
C ALA A 215 -13.27 14.15 2.98
N PRO A 216 -14.41 13.64 3.50
CA PRO A 216 -15.71 14.24 3.24
C PRO A 216 -15.84 15.67 3.77
N LEU A 217 -15.19 15.97 4.91
CA LEU A 217 -15.20 17.30 5.51
C LEU A 217 -14.52 18.31 4.58
N ILE A 218 -13.30 18.03 4.14
CA ILE A 218 -12.54 18.94 3.28
C ILE A 218 -13.17 19.04 1.89
N ALA A 219 -13.44 17.91 1.24
CA ALA A 219 -13.99 17.90 -0.12
C ALA A 219 -15.40 18.47 -0.18
N GLY A 220 -16.24 18.18 0.82
CA GLY A 220 -17.59 18.72 0.95
C GLY A 220 -17.58 20.23 1.18
N SER A 221 -16.73 20.74 2.07
CA SER A 221 -16.57 22.18 2.30
C SER A 221 -16.08 22.90 1.04
N LEU A 222 -15.09 22.35 0.32
CA LEU A 222 -14.61 22.92 -0.94
C LEU A 222 -15.68 22.92 -2.03
N ARG A 223 -16.51 21.87 -2.10
CA ARG A 223 -17.66 21.81 -3.02
C ARG A 223 -18.65 22.94 -2.76
N VAL A 224 -18.93 23.27 -1.51
CA VAL A 224 -19.86 24.37 -1.17
C VAL A 224 -19.24 25.74 -1.43
N ALA A 225 -17.93 25.90 -1.16
CA ALA A 225 -17.26 27.19 -1.28
C ALA A 225 -16.95 27.60 -2.73
N VAL A 226 -16.51 26.66 -3.57
CA VAL A 226 -15.99 26.96 -4.92
C VAL A 226 -16.71 26.13 -5.99
N GLY A 227 -17.07 24.89 -5.70
CA GLY A 227 -17.78 24.00 -6.62
C GLY A 227 -17.15 22.61 -6.70
N PHE A 228 -17.74 21.74 -7.53
CA PHE A 228 -17.32 20.34 -7.66
C PHE A 228 -15.86 20.18 -8.09
N GLU A 229 -15.37 21.06 -8.95
CA GLU A 229 -13.99 21.04 -9.44
C GLU A 229 -12.99 21.18 -8.29
N ALA A 230 -13.24 22.08 -7.33
CA ALA A 230 -12.37 22.24 -6.16
C ALA A 230 -12.39 20.98 -5.27
N GLY A 231 -13.57 20.37 -5.10
CA GLY A 231 -13.72 19.10 -4.41
C GLY A 231 -12.90 17.97 -5.03
N PHE A 232 -13.05 17.73 -6.34
CA PHE A 232 -12.26 16.72 -7.05
C PHE A 232 -10.77 17.06 -7.14
N THR A 233 -10.43 18.35 -7.23
CA THR A 233 -9.02 18.81 -7.21
C THR A 233 -8.36 18.49 -5.88
N SER A 234 -9.08 18.64 -4.75
CA SER A 234 -8.54 18.23 -3.44
C SER A 234 -8.25 16.73 -3.38
N ALA A 235 -9.14 15.89 -3.93
CA ALA A 235 -8.92 14.45 -4.02
C ALA A 235 -7.73 14.12 -4.92
N SER A 236 -7.58 14.81 -6.05
CA SER A 236 -6.43 14.66 -6.95
C SER A 236 -5.11 15.07 -6.27
N ALA A 237 -5.11 16.20 -5.56
CA ALA A 237 -3.97 16.67 -4.79
C ALA A 237 -3.55 15.67 -3.71
N GLY A 238 -4.51 15.11 -2.97
CA GLY A 238 -4.25 14.03 -2.01
C GLY A 238 -3.55 12.83 -2.67
N MET A 239 -3.97 12.47 -3.88
CA MET A 239 -3.37 11.34 -4.60
C MET A 239 -1.96 11.66 -5.09
N MET A 240 -1.68 12.91 -5.47
CA MET A 240 -0.33 13.36 -5.80
C MET A 240 0.59 13.30 -4.57
N VAL A 241 0.08 13.71 -3.39
CA VAL A 241 0.84 13.60 -2.14
C VAL A 241 1.07 12.14 -1.76
N CYS A 242 0.11 11.24 -2.00
CA CYS A 242 0.30 9.79 -1.85
C CYS A 242 1.48 9.28 -2.69
N ILE A 243 1.48 9.57 -3.99
CA ILE A 243 2.54 9.17 -4.92
C ILE A 243 3.89 9.76 -4.49
N ALA A 244 3.92 11.06 -4.18
CA ALA A 244 5.14 11.75 -3.73
C ALA A 244 5.68 11.17 -2.43
N THR A 245 4.81 10.83 -1.47
CA THR A 245 5.20 10.21 -0.19
C THR A 245 5.82 8.84 -0.43
N TYR A 246 5.20 8.01 -1.26
CA TYR A 246 5.72 6.67 -1.54
C TYR A 246 7.03 6.70 -2.32
N LEU A 247 7.10 7.48 -3.40
CA LEU A 247 8.27 7.56 -4.28
C LEU A 247 9.41 8.34 -3.63
N GLY A 248 9.09 9.40 -2.89
CA GLY A 248 10.04 10.12 -2.07
C GLY A 248 10.65 9.16 -1.07
N PHE A 249 9.88 8.68 -0.09
CA PHE A 249 10.43 7.93 1.05
C PHE A 249 10.61 6.42 0.81
N GLN A 250 10.63 5.96 -0.45
CA GLN A 250 10.83 4.54 -0.79
C GLN A 250 12.15 3.97 -0.25
N TRP A 251 13.18 4.80 -0.08
CA TRP A 251 14.46 4.37 0.47
C TRP A 251 14.30 3.94 1.93
N VAL A 252 13.46 4.62 2.73
CA VAL A 252 13.20 4.29 4.13
C VAL A 252 12.53 2.92 4.25
N ILE A 253 11.56 2.64 3.38
CA ILE A 253 10.88 1.34 3.33
C ILE A 253 11.89 0.25 2.95
N ARG A 254 12.70 0.47 1.91
CA ARG A 254 13.70 -0.49 1.44
C ARG A 254 14.75 -0.79 2.50
N ASP A 255 15.20 0.23 3.21
CA ASP A 255 16.19 0.14 4.28
C ASP A 255 15.62 -0.64 5.48
N SER A 256 14.38 -0.37 5.90
CA SER A 256 13.68 -1.19 6.90
C SER A 256 13.54 -2.65 6.49
N LEU A 257 13.26 -2.93 5.21
CA LEU A 257 13.18 -4.32 4.70
C LEU A 257 14.55 -5.01 4.67
N LYS A 258 15.60 -4.30 4.25
CA LYS A 258 16.98 -4.83 4.24
C LYS A 258 17.44 -5.18 5.65
N ARG A 259 17.23 -4.30 6.62
CA ARG A 259 17.55 -4.55 8.03
C ARG A 259 16.88 -5.80 8.57
N ARG A 260 15.59 -5.99 8.25
CA ARG A 260 14.83 -7.19 8.60
C ARG A 260 15.44 -8.44 7.98
N LEU A 261 15.82 -8.40 6.69
CA LEU A 261 16.42 -9.53 5.99
C LEU A 261 17.81 -9.90 6.53
N LEU A 262 18.56 -8.92 7.02
CA LEU A 262 19.90 -9.12 7.61
C LEU A 262 19.84 -9.54 9.09
N GLY A 263 18.65 -9.79 9.65
CA GLY A 263 18.51 -10.18 11.06
C GLY A 263 18.97 -9.10 12.04
N TRP A 264 18.98 -7.83 11.63
CA TRP A 264 19.42 -6.74 12.48
C TRP A 264 18.30 -6.37 13.47
N ASP A 265 18.49 -6.77 14.72
CA ASP A 265 17.55 -6.57 15.83
C ASP A 265 17.60 -5.14 16.43
N GLY A 266 18.50 -4.29 15.92
CA GLY A 266 18.72 -2.93 16.46
C GLY A 266 19.47 -2.90 17.79
N SER A 267 19.98 -4.03 18.30
CA SER A 267 20.83 -4.12 19.51
C SER A 267 22.33 -4.05 19.20
N GLY A 268 22.71 -4.00 17.91
CA GLY A 268 24.11 -4.05 17.49
C GLY A 268 24.67 -5.48 17.41
N ARG A 269 23.88 -6.51 17.75
CA ARG A 269 24.20 -7.90 17.42
C ARG A 269 23.54 -8.24 16.09
N ALA A 270 24.34 -8.38 15.04
CA ALA A 270 23.90 -9.14 13.87
C ALA A 270 23.55 -10.54 14.39
N GLY A 271 22.27 -10.93 14.31
CA GLY A 271 21.81 -12.24 14.70
C GLY A 271 22.45 -13.30 13.81
N ALA A 272 23.63 -13.78 14.21
CA ALA A 272 24.13 -15.07 13.80
C ALA A 272 23.31 -16.13 14.53
N GLU A 273 22.10 -16.40 14.05
CA GLU A 273 21.48 -17.71 14.24
C GLU A 273 21.92 -18.58 13.05
N GLY A 274 23.21 -18.92 13.07
CA GLY A 274 23.71 -20.15 12.49
C GLY A 274 24.12 -21.02 13.68
N GLU A 275 23.20 -21.83 14.18
CA GLU A 275 23.58 -23.01 14.96
C GLU A 275 23.71 -24.16 13.97
N ASP A 276 24.96 -24.39 13.56
CA ASP A 276 25.43 -25.63 13.00
C ASP A 276 25.63 -26.66 14.14
N VAL A 277 24.95 -27.80 13.98
CA VAL A 277 25.43 -29.19 14.15
C VAL A 277 25.95 -29.67 15.53
N ASP A 278 25.24 -30.66 16.08
CA ASP A 278 25.82 -31.90 16.63
C ASP A 278 24.84 -33.04 16.28
N GLY A 279 25.17 -34.12 15.56
CA GLY A 279 26.50 -34.70 15.33
C GLY A 279 26.74 -35.97 16.14
N ASP A 280 25.72 -36.63 16.69
CA ASP A 280 25.92 -37.81 17.53
C ASP A 280 26.07 -39.10 16.69
N ILE A 281 27.25 -39.26 16.10
CA ILE A 281 27.81 -40.56 15.70
C ILE A 281 28.93 -40.88 16.68
N SER A 282 28.63 -41.69 17.69
CA SER A 282 29.66 -42.40 18.46
C SER A 282 29.62 -43.88 18.08
N ASN A 283 30.68 -44.33 17.42
CA ASN A 283 30.95 -45.72 17.11
C ASN A 283 32.15 -46.16 17.97
N GLY A 284 31.95 -47.13 18.86
CA GLY A 284 32.96 -47.59 19.81
C GLY A 284 32.68 -49.01 20.31
N ASN A 285 33.16 -49.98 19.52
CA ASN A 285 33.16 -51.42 19.74
C ASN A 285 33.90 -51.86 21.02
N SER A 286 33.32 -52.76 21.85
CA SER A 286 33.90 -54.06 22.25
C SER A 286 33.31 -54.63 23.55
N GLY A 287 32.90 -55.92 23.54
CA GLY A 287 33.15 -56.84 24.66
C GLY A 287 31.97 -57.33 25.51
N GLY A 288 31.32 -58.42 25.09
CA GLY A 288 31.23 -59.63 25.90
C GLY A 288 30.15 -59.79 27.01
N VAL A 289 29.40 -60.89 26.86
CA VAL A 289 28.88 -61.81 27.91
C VAL A 289 27.47 -61.55 28.48
N GLY A 290 26.56 -62.51 28.23
CA GLY A 290 25.75 -63.08 29.32
C GLY A 290 24.22 -63.12 29.20
N ARG A 291 23.70 -64.20 28.59
CA ARG A 291 22.48 -64.99 28.94
C ARG A 291 21.25 -64.30 29.60
N GLY A 292 20.09 -64.46 28.94
CA GLY A 292 19.07 -65.39 29.43
C GLY A 292 17.71 -64.85 29.92
N VAL A 293 16.65 -65.41 29.31
CA VAL A 293 15.42 -65.94 29.94
C VAL A 293 14.18 -65.02 30.09
N ASP A 294 13.11 -65.46 29.40
CA ASP A 294 11.65 -65.48 29.63
C ASP A 294 10.79 -64.23 29.93
N GLY A 295 9.64 -64.19 29.23
CA GLY A 295 8.35 -64.41 29.91
C GLY A 295 7.35 -63.24 29.99
N ASP A 296 6.28 -63.38 29.20
CA ASP A 296 4.85 -63.08 29.47
C ASP A 296 4.37 -61.72 29.99
N GLY A 297 3.29 -61.21 29.36
CA GLY A 297 2.44 -60.18 29.97
C GLY A 297 1.40 -59.50 29.07
N VAL A 298 0.39 -60.27 28.60
CA VAL A 298 -0.96 -59.88 28.12
C VAL A 298 -1.08 -59.06 26.83
#